data_AF-A0A2D7FTM7-F1
#
_entry.id   AF-A0A2D7FTM7-F1
#
_cell.length_a   1.000
_cell.length_b   1.000
_cell.length_c   1.000
_cell.angle_alpha   90.00
_cell.angle_beta   90.00
_cell.angle_gamma   90.00
#
_symmetry.space_group_name_H-M   'P 1'
#
loop_
_entity.id
_entity.type
_entity.pdbx_description
1 polymer ?
#
loop_
_entity_poly.entity_id
_entity_poly.type
_entity_poly.pdbx_seq_one_letter_code
_entity_poly.pdbx_strand_id
1 'polypeptide(L)'
;MQLQTDVFKAQGPARTCMDWSRPDYVDGGGYSETDHHYIDARRRVRAALEYVGPGLSDFVLDMCCELRGLEDHENVFALPRRSGRLVLKLGLSRLAVFYDLQTSSEAVASFRMR
;
A
#
# COMPACT_ATOMS: atom_id res chain seq x y z
N MET A 1 8.64 -1.59 2.74
CA MET A 1 7.36 -2.25 3.10
C MET A 1 6.58 -2.48 1.81
N GLN A 2 5.96 -3.66 1.59
CA GLN A 2 5.35 -4.03 0.30
C GLN A 2 4.31 -3.01 -0.22
N LEU A 3 3.49 -2.47 0.68
CA LEU A 3 2.52 -1.41 0.35
C LEU A 3 3.20 -0.17 -0.25
N GLN A 4 4.27 0.33 0.35
CA GLN A 4 5.00 1.50 -0.15
C GLN A 4 5.58 1.24 -1.54
N THR A 5 6.09 0.04 -1.80
CA THR A 5 6.57 -0.38 -3.12
C THR A 5 5.45 -0.39 -4.15
N ASP A 6 4.27 -0.88 -3.79
CA ASP A 6 3.12 -0.90 -4.69
C ASP A 6 2.54 0.50 -4.92
N VAL A 7 2.52 1.37 -3.91
CA VAL A 7 2.15 2.79 -4.05
C VAL A 7 3.14 3.50 -4.97
N PHE A 8 4.44 3.27 -4.81
CA PHE A 8 5.46 3.84 -5.68
C PHE A 8 5.27 3.39 -7.14
N LYS A 9 5.04 2.08 -7.38
CA LYS A 9 4.74 1.55 -8.73
C LYS A 9 3.43 2.09 -9.30
N ALA A 10 2.44 2.31 -8.45
CA ALA A 10 1.13 2.84 -8.82
C ALA A 10 1.17 4.30 -9.31
N GLN A 11 2.20 5.06 -8.94
CA GLN A 11 2.42 6.45 -9.39
C GLN A 11 3.00 6.54 -10.81
N GLY A 12 3.19 5.41 -11.50
CA GLY A 12 3.67 5.38 -12.88
C GLY A 12 2.85 6.28 -13.83
N PRO A 13 3.49 6.88 -14.85
CA PRO A 13 2.82 7.83 -15.73
C PRO A 13 1.69 7.14 -16.50
N ALA A 14 0.53 7.81 -16.59
CA ALA A 14 -0.50 7.43 -17.56
C ALA A 14 0.03 7.80 -18.95
N ARG A 15 0.67 6.85 -19.64
CA ARG A 15 1.26 7.11 -20.95
C ARG A 15 0.16 7.07 -22.01
N THR A 16 -0.38 8.23 -22.37
CA THR A 16 -1.34 8.35 -23.48
C THR A 16 -0.67 8.56 -24.83
N CYS A 17 0.61 8.97 -24.86
CA CYS A 17 1.38 9.25 -26.07
C CYS A 17 2.45 8.18 -26.36
N MET A 18 2.95 8.17 -27.61
CA MET A 18 4.05 7.29 -28.04
C MET A 18 5.31 7.43 -27.18
N ASP A 19 5.97 6.30 -26.91
CA ASP A 19 7.21 6.22 -26.15
C ASP A 19 8.44 6.15 -27.06
N TRP A 20 9.05 7.29 -27.34
CA TRP A 20 10.24 7.42 -28.18
C TRP A 20 11.55 6.95 -27.51
N SER A 21 11.51 6.56 -26.23
CA SER A 21 12.66 5.96 -25.56
C SER A 21 12.83 4.46 -25.86
N ARG A 22 11.84 3.86 -26.55
CA ARG A 22 11.89 2.46 -26.96
C ARG A 22 12.60 2.31 -28.31
N PRO A 23 13.49 1.31 -28.46
CA PRO A 23 14.09 1.00 -29.75
C PRO A 23 13.02 0.52 -30.74
N ASP A 24 13.17 0.88 -32.02
CA ASP A 24 12.21 0.71 -33.12
C ASP A 24 11.89 -0.75 -33.54
N TYR A 25 12.16 -1.76 -32.72
CA TYR A 25 11.81 -3.15 -33.07
C TYR A 25 10.32 -3.42 -32.78
N VAL A 26 9.48 -3.15 -33.77
CA VAL A 26 8.03 -3.42 -33.74
C VAL A 26 7.75 -4.82 -34.27
N ASP A 27 7.77 -5.81 -33.38
CA ASP A 27 7.12 -7.10 -33.62
C ASP A 27 5.67 -6.99 -33.13
N GLY A 28 4.80 -6.35 -33.92
CA GLY A 28 3.32 -6.51 -33.92
C GLY A 28 2.51 -6.47 -32.60
N GLY A 29 3.10 -6.14 -31.45
CA GLY A 29 2.51 -6.35 -30.12
C GLY A 29 2.13 -5.02 -29.45
N GLY A 30 1.04 -4.41 -29.91
CA GLY A 30 0.48 -3.20 -29.30
C GLY A 30 -0.16 -3.47 -27.94
N TYR A 31 0.64 -3.60 -26.89
CA TYR A 31 0.38 -3.27 -25.47
C TYR A 31 1.66 -3.61 -24.70
N SER A 32 2.35 -2.63 -24.13
CA SER A 32 3.59 -2.94 -23.42
C SER A 32 3.29 -3.60 -22.07
N GLU A 33 4.05 -4.62 -21.70
CA GLU A 33 4.04 -5.21 -20.34
C GLU A 33 4.30 -4.14 -19.26
N THR A 34 5.03 -3.08 -19.64
CA THR A 34 5.26 -1.88 -18.86
C THR A 34 3.99 -1.03 -18.68
N ASP A 35 2.92 -1.18 -19.44
CA ASP A 35 1.67 -0.48 -19.16
C ASP A 35 0.77 -1.22 -18.16
N HIS A 36 0.96 -2.53 -18.05
CA HIS A 36 0.17 -3.34 -17.11
C HIS A 36 0.67 -3.24 -15.67
N HIS A 37 1.98 -3.13 -15.44
CA HIS A 37 2.52 -3.20 -14.07
C HIS A 37 2.06 -2.05 -13.14
N TYR A 38 1.82 -0.84 -13.65
CA TYR A 38 1.28 0.25 -12.83
C TYR A 38 -0.23 0.09 -12.59
N ILE A 39 -0.98 -0.45 -13.55
CA ILE A 39 -2.42 -0.75 -13.39
C ILE A 39 -2.57 -1.84 -12.32
N ASP A 40 -1.76 -2.88 -12.39
CA ASP A 40 -1.77 -3.98 -11.43
C ASP A 40 -1.29 -3.53 -10.06
N ALA A 41 -0.30 -2.63 -9.98
CA ALA A 41 0.08 -1.98 -8.73
C ALA A 41 -1.09 -1.17 -8.13
N ARG A 42 -1.80 -0.35 -8.93
CA ARG A 42 -2.98 0.40 -8.48
C ARG A 42 -4.09 -0.52 -7.98
N ARG A 43 -4.34 -1.63 -8.69
CA ARG A 43 -5.31 -2.66 -8.28
C ARG A 43 -4.91 -3.29 -6.95
N ARG A 44 -3.63 -3.66 -6.77
CA ARG A 44 -3.13 -4.23 -5.51
C ARG A 44 -3.24 -3.24 -4.35
N VAL A 45 -2.84 -1.99 -4.54
CA VAL A 45 -2.99 -0.94 -3.51
C VAL A 45 -4.45 -0.79 -3.11
N ARG A 46 -5.36 -0.68 -4.09
CA ARG A 46 -6.79 -0.57 -3.81
C ARG A 46 -7.33 -1.78 -3.04
N ALA A 47 -7.00 -2.99 -3.47
CA ALA A 47 -7.42 -4.22 -2.80
C ALA A 47 -6.85 -4.31 -1.36
N ALA A 48 -5.60 -3.89 -1.17
CA ALA A 48 -4.97 -3.83 0.16
C ALA A 48 -5.71 -2.86 1.09
N LEU A 49 -6.04 -1.66 0.60
CA LEU A 49 -6.75 -0.65 1.39
C LEU A 49 -8.20 -1.07 1.68
N GLU A 50 -8.88 -1.70 0.72
CA GLU A 50 -10.22 -2.29 0.91
C GLU A 50 -10.20 -3.41 1.97
N TYR A 51 -9.17 -4.28 1.96
CA TYR A 51 -8.99 -5.33 2.96
C TYR A 51 -8.71 -4.77 4.37
N VAL A 52 -7.92 -3.69 4.47
CA VAL A 52 -7.68 -3.00 5.75
C VAL A 52 -8.96 -2.38 6.30
N GLY A 53 -9.81 -1.85 5.43
CA GLY A 53 -11.10 -1.26 5.76
C GLY A 53 -11.06 0.24 6.05
N PRO A 54 -12.22 0.92 5.96
CA PRO A 54 -12.33 2.37 6.07
C PRO A 54 -11.86 2.89 7.44
N GLY A 55 -11.28 4.09 7.44
CA GLY A 55 -10.71 4.73 8.64
C GLY A 55 -9.30 4.24 8.99
N LEU A 56 -9.04 2.93 8.90
CA LEU A 56 -7.70 2.37 9.08
C LEU A 56 -6.85 2.50 7.81
N SER A 57 -7.46 2.41 6.62
CA SER A 57 -6.78 2.52 5.33
C SER A 57 -5.95 3.79 5.22
N ASP A 58 -6.56 4.93 5.55
CA ASP A 58 -5.96 6.26 5.39
C ASP A 58 -4.83 6.45 6.41
N PHE A 59 -5.04 5.99 7.65
CA PHE A 59 -4.02 6.03 8.69
C PHE A 59 -2.77 5.20 8.32
N VAL A 60 -2.97 3.98 7.81
CA VAL A 60 -1.86 3.11 7.43
C VAL A 60 -1.13 3.63 6.19
N LEU A 61 -1.88 4.16 5.21
CA LEU A 61 -1.29 4.74 4.01
C LEU A 61 -0.41 5.95 4.36
N ASP A 62 -0.93 6.87 5.18
CA ASP A 62 -0.24 8.07 5.64
C ASP A 62 1.03 7.70 6.44
N MET A 63 0.92 6.79 7.41
CA MET A 63 2.07 6.30 8.21
C MET A 63 3.15 5.61 7.36
N CYS A 64 2.76 4.84 6.34
CA CYS A 64 3.71 4.11 5.51
C CYS A 64 4.40 4.99 4.45
N CYS A 65 3.78 6.10 4.06
CA CYS A 65 4.25 6.92 2.93
C CYS A 65 4.85 8.27 3.37
N GLU A 66 4.29 8.93 4.39
CA GLU A 66 4.71 10.28 4.81
C GLU A 66 5.78 10.28 5.91
N LEU A 67 6.04 9.14 6.57
CA LEU A 67 7.08 8.96 7.59
C LEU A 67 7.10 10.04 8.70
N ARG A 68 5.93 10.60 9.06
CA ARG A 68 5.79 11.59 10.14
C ARG A 68 5.76 10.92 11.51
N GLY A 69 5.91 11.73 12.57
CA GLY A 69 5.86 11.25 13.94
C GLY A 69 4.47 10.72 14.31
N LEU A 70 4.40 9.68 15.14
CA LEU A 70 3.13 9.07 15.54
C LEU A 70 2.19 10.06 16.25
N GLU A 71 2.75 11.01 17.01
CA GLU A 71 1.99 12.07 17.68
C GLU A 71 1.27 13.00 16.68
N ASP A 72 1.90 13.29 15.53
CA ASP A 72 1.28 14.10 14.48
C ASP A 72 0.09 13.36 13.86
N HIS A 73 0.25 12.06 13.59
CA HIS A 73 -0.86 11.24 13.10
C HIS A 73 -1.97 11.10 14.16
N GLU A 74 -1.65 10.98 15.45
CA GLU A 74 -2.67 10.99 16.50
C GLU A 74 -3.50 12.29 16.47
N ASN A 75 -2.86 13.44 16.26
CA ASN A 75 -3.55 14.72 16.13
C ASN A 75 -4.39 14.80 14.85
N VAL A 76 -3.84 14.40 13.70
CA VAL A 76 -4.53 14.44 12.40
C VAL A 76 -5.77 13.54 12.37
N PHE A 77 -5.67 12.35 12.97
CA PHE A 77 -6.76 11.37 13.01
C PHE A 77 -7.63 11.46 14.26
N ALA A 78 -7.46 12.51 15.09
CA ALA A 78 -8.18 12.71 16.34
C ALA A 78 -8.17 11.49 17.28
N LEU A 79 -7.04 10.79 17.34
CA LEU A 79 -6.84 9.62 18.18
C LEU A 79 -6.46 10.04 19.61
N PRO A 80 -6.83 9.25 20.63
CA PRO A 80 -6.33 9.45 21.99
C PRO A 80 -4.80 9.40 22.05
N ARG A 81 -4.21 10.20 22.94
CA ARG A 81 -2.75 10.27 23.09
C ARG A 81 -2.15 8.89 23.40
N ARG A 82 -1.06 8.53 22.69
CA ARG A 82 -0.35 7.25 22.77
C ARG A 82 -1.12 6.02 22.27
N SER A 83 -2.23 6.22 21.55
CA SER A 83 -3.01 5.11 20.98
C SER A 83 -2.58 4.75 19.55
N GLY A 84 -1.84 5.62 18.87
CA GLY A 84 -1.44 5.45 17.47
C GLY A 84 -0.67 4.16 17.23
N ARG A 85 0.14 3.70 18.19
CA ARG A 85 0.90 2.45 18.07
C ARG A 85 -0.03 1.24 17.99
N LEU A 86 -1.12 1.24 18.78
CA LEU A 86 -2.09 0.16 18.77
C LEU A 86 -2.87 0.14 17.46
N VAL A 87 -3.31 1.31 17.01
CA VAL A 87 -4.03 1.48 15.72
C VAL A 87 -3.14 1.06 14.56
N LEU A 88 -1.87 1.48 14.56
CA LEU A 88 -0.88 1.07 13.56
C LEU A 88 -0.68 -0.45 13.57
N LYS A 89 -0.55 -1.06 14.75
CA LYS A 89 -0.42 -2.51 14.87
C LYS A 89 -1.63 -3.22 14.26
N LEU A 90 -2.85 -2.75 14.53
CA LEU A 90 -4.08 -3.29 13.93
C LEU A 90 -4.07 -3.21 12.40
N GLY A 91 -3.72 -2.04 11.85
CA GLY A 91 -3.64 -1.84 10.42
C GLY A 91 -2.57 -2.69 9.73
N LEU A 92 -1.36 -2.73 10.30
CA LEU A 92 -0.25 -3.52 9.76
C LEU A 92 -0.48 -5.02 9.87
N SER A 93 -1.14 -5.50 10.94
CA SER A 93 -1.53 -6.91 11.03
C SER A 93 -2.51 -7.31 9.93
N ARG A 94 -3.47 -6.44 9.57
CA ARG A 94 -4.36 -6.70 8.42
C ARG A 94 -3.58 -6.73 7.11
N LEU A 95 -2.69 -5.77 6.88
CA LEU A 95 -1.84 -5.77 5.67
C LEU A 95 -0.92 -6.99 5.59
N ALA A 96 -0.36 -7.43 6.71
CA ALA A 96 0.50 -8.61 6.73
C ALA A 96 -0.25 -9.86 6.28
N VAL A 97 -1.53 -10.00 6.65
CA VAL A 97 -2.38 -11.10 6.15
C VAL A 97 -2.70 -10.91 4.67
N PHE A 98 -2.98 -9.69 4.21
CA PHE A 98 -3.26 -9.43 2.79
C PHE A 98 -2.09 -9.77 1.86
N TYR A 99 -0.85 -9.48 2.30
CA TYR A 99 0.36 -9.77 1.53
C TYR A 99 0.95 -11.15 1.81
N ASP A 100 0.19 -12.06 2.44
CA ASP A 100 0.63 -13.41 2.82
C ASP A 100 1.94 -13.45 3.64
N LEU A 101 2.22 -12.38 4.38
CA LEU A 101 3.38 -12.29 5.29
C LEU A 101 3.09 -12.93 6.65
N GLN A 102 1.81 -13.04 7.01
CA GLN A 102 1.34 -13.70 8.22
C GLN A 102 0.03 -14.42 7.91
N THR A 103 -0.18 -15.55 8.57
CA THR A 103 -1.52 -16.14 8.63
C THR A 103 -2.42 -15.31 9.54
N SER A 104 -3.74 -15.39 9.34
CA SER A 104 -4.70 -14.73 10.24
C SER A 104 -4.55 -15.19 11.69
N SER A 105 -4.19 -16.46 11.92
CA SER A 105 -3.89 -17.02 13.24
C SER A 105 -2.67 -16.36 13.89
N GLU A 106 -1.57 -16.22 13.17
CA GLU A 106 -0.35 -15.55 13.66
C GLU A 106 -0.60 -14.06 13.94
N ALA A 107 -1.35 -13.39 13.08
CA ALA A 107 -1.73 -11.99 13.27
C ALA A 107 -2.47 -11.81 14.61
N VAL A 108 -3.43 -12.69 14.93
CA VAL A 108 -4.14 -12.69 16.22
C VAL A 108 -3.20 -13.02 17.38
N ALA A 109 -2.30 -14.00 17.21
CA ALA A 109 -1.32 -14.37 18.23
C ALA A 109 -0.37 -13.20 18.58
N SER A 110 0.00 -12.40 17.59
CA SER A 110 0.88 -11.23 17.76
C SER A 110 0.29 -10.16 18.70
N PHE A 111 -1.04 -10.10 18.85
CA PHE A 111 -1.70 -9.21 19.82
C PHE A 111 -1.71 -9.77 21.25
N ARG A 112 -1.58 -11.09 21.40
CA ARG A 112 -1.61 -11.78 22.70
C ARG A 112 -0.24 -11.79 23.37
N MET A 113 0.84 -11.78 22.60
CA MET A 113 2.20 -11.65 23.13
C MET A 113 2.41 -10.19 23.58
N ARG A 114 2.24 -9.97 24.89
CA ARG A 114 2.60 -8.73 25.59
C ARG A 114 4.06 -8.77 26.02
#